data_AF-A0A928Q1S9-F1
#
_entry.id   AF-A0A928Q1S9-F1
#
_cell.length_a   1.000
_cell.length_b   1.000
_cell.length_c   1.000
_cell.angle_alpha   90.00
_cell.angle_beta   90.00
_cell.angle_gamma   90.00
#
_symmetry.space_group_name_H-M   'P 1'
#
loop_
_entity.id
_entity.type
_entity.pdbx_description
1 polymer ?
#
loop_
_entity_poly.entity_id
_entity_poly.type
_entity_poly.pdbx_seq_one_letter_code
_entity_poly.pdbx_strand_id
1 'polypeptide(L)' 'MEITKNTTMGEMLEFDRGIAVILMNNGMHCVGCPASIGETLEEACTVHGIDADAVLAQIQEYVANK' A
#
# COMPACT_ATOMS: atom_id res chain seq x y z
N MET A 1 -9.73 -0.01 -11.06
CA MET A 1 -9.00 1.13 -10.48
C MET A 1 -7.53 0.91 -10.78
N GLU A 2 -6.79 1.94 -11.14
CA GLU A 2 -5.33 1.86 -11.23
C GLU A 2 -4.75 2.34 -9.90
N ILE A 3 -3.94 1.49 -9.25
CA ILE A 3 -3.25 1.86 -8.01
C ILE A 3 -1.97 2.60 -8.39
N THR A 4 -1.74 3.73 -7.74
CA THR A 4 -0.57 4.59 -7.92
C THR A 4 0.05 4.93 -6.57
N LYS A 5 1.22 5.59 -6.56
CA LYS A 5 1.85 6.05 -5.32
C LYS A 5 1.00 7.07 -4.54
N ASN A 6 0.10 7.77 -5.22
CA ASN A 6 -0.80 8.76 -4.63
C ASN A 6 -2.10 8.14 -4.11
N THR A 7 -2.34 6.85 -4.35
CA THR A 7 -3.48 6.15 -3.77
C THR A 7 -3.26 5.98 -2.26
N THR A 8 -4.28 6.30 -1.47
CA THR A 8 -4.18 6.19 -0.01
C THR A 8 -4.21 4.74 0.47
N MET A 9 -3.63 4.48 1.64
CA MET A 9 -3.65 3.15 2.25
C MET A 9 -5.09 2.66 2.43
N GLY A 10 -6.01 3.53 2.85
CA GLY A 10 -7.43 3.23 2.99
C GLY A 10 -8.08 2.82 1.68
N GLU A 11 -7.89 3.59 0.60
CA GLU A 11 -8.44 3.28 -0.72
C GLU A 11 -7.91 1.94 -1.26
N MET A 12 -6.61 1.66 -1.08
CA MET A 12 -6.03 0.37 -1.48
C MET A 12 -6.68 -0.79 -0.73
N LEU A 13 -6.86 -0.65 0.59
CA LEU A 13 -7.49 -1.69 1.41
C LEU A 13 -8.98 -1.87 1.08
N GLU A 14 -9.71 -0.80 0.75
CA GLU A 14 -11.10 -0.87 0.32
C GLU A 14 -11.25 -1.55 -1.03
N PHE A 15 -10.32 -1.27 -1.95
CA PHE A 15 -10.27 -1.92 -3.25
C PHE A 15 -10.00 -3.43 -3.11
N ASP A 16 -8.98 -3.81 -2.33
CA ASP A 16 -8.68 -5.20 -2.05
C ASP A 16 -7.93 -5.39 -0.72
N ARG A 17 -8.58 -6.05 0.24
CA ARG A 17 -7.98 -6.38 1.55
C ARG A 17 -6.73 -7.26 1.44
N GLY A 18 -6.52 -7.99 0.34
CA GLY A 18 -5.29 -8.77 0.11
C GLY A 18 -4.03 -7.91 -0.02
N ILE A 19 -4.19 -6.64 -0.42
CA ILE A 19 -3.07 -5.68 -0.49
C ILE A 19 -2.44 -5.46 0.89
N ALA A 20 -3.22 -5.59 1.98
CA ALA A 20 -2.69 -5.52 3.35
C ALA A 20 -1.51 -6.47 3.56
N VAL A 21 -1.56 -7.67 3.01
CA VAL A 21 -0.50 -8.68 3.18
C VAL A 21 0.81 -8.20 2.55
N ILE A 22 0.75 -7.59 1.37
CA ILE A 22 1.92 -7.04 0.67
C ILE A 22 2.53 -5.90 1.48
N LEU A 23 1.69 -4.98 1.96
CA LEU A 23 2.11 -3.83 2.76
C LEU A 23 2.76 -4.27 4.07
N MET A 24 2.17 -5.24 4.77
CA MET A 24 2.72 -5.81 6.01
C MET A 24 4.06 -6.52 5.77
N ASN A 25 4.19 -7.28 4.68
CA ASN A 25 5.45 -7.93 4.30
C ASN A 25 6.58 -6.94 4.01
N ASN A 26 6.24 -5.72 3.57
CA ASN A 26 7.20 -4.64 3.37
C ASN A 26 7.44 -3.80 4.65
N GLY A 27 6.83 -4.17 5.79
CA GLY A 27 7.05 -3.52 7.08
C GLY A 27 5.94 -2.60 7.56
N MET A 28 4.90 -2.35 6.75
CA MET A 28 3.79 -1.45 7.08
C MET A 28 2.69 -2.15 7.90
N HIS A 29 3.04 -2.59 9.11
CA HIS A 29 2.13 -3.32 10.00
C HIS A 29 0.94 -2.48 10.50
N CYS A 30 1.08 -1.15 10.44
CA CYS A 30 0.06 -0.19 10.88
C CYS A 30 -0.99 0.14 9.80
N VAL A 31 -1.02 -0.56 8.65
CA VAL A 31 -1.87 -0.23 7.49
C VAL A 31 -3.37 -0.07 7.81
N GLY A 32 -3.89 -0.76 8.83
CA GLY A 32 -5.28 -0.65 9.28
C GLY A 32 -5.54 0.38 10.39
N CYS A 33 -4.51 1.07 10.88
CA CYS A 33 -4.66 2.06 11.94
C CYS A 33 -5.33 3.34 11.39
N PRO A 34 -6.25 3.98 12.14
CA PRO A 34 -6.90 5.22 11.72
C PRO A 34 -5.92 6.36 11.36
N ALA A 35 -4.70 6.32 11.91
CA ALA A 35 -3.65 7.28 11.59
C ALA A 35 -3.02 7.07 10.20
N SER A 36 -2.97 5.84 9.70
CA SER A 36 -2.26 5.50 8.45
C SER A 36 -3.17 5.34 7.23
N ILE A 37 -4.49 5.18 7.42
CA ILE A 37 -5.43 5.02 6.31
C ILE A 37 -5.50 6.24 5.38
N GLY A 38 -5.16 7.43 5.89
CA GLY A 38 -5.15 8.68 5.11
C GLY A 38 -3.82 8.99 4.43
N GLU A 39 -2.76 8.23 4.75
CA GLU A 39 -1.45 8.40 4.11
C GLU A 39 -1.49 7.81 2.71
N THR A 40 -0.80 8.43 1.77
CA THR A 40 -0.52 7.84 0.46
C THR A 40 0.52 6.74 0.58
N LEU A 41 0.59 5.84 -0.43
CA LEU A 41 1.65 4.84 -0.49
C LEU A 41 3.04 5.49 -0.42
N GLU A 42 3.26 6.62 -1.09
CA GLU A 42 4.54 7.33 -1.07
C GLU A 42 4.89 7.89 0.30
N GLU A 43 3.94 8.54 0.98
CA GLU A 43 4.15 9.08 2.33
C GLU A 43 4.47 7.97 3.32
N ALA A 44 3.69 6.88 3.31
CA ALA A 44 3.93 5.72 4.17
C ALA A 44 5.31 5.10 3.91
N CYS A 45 5.68 4.91 2.64
CA CYS A 45 7.01 4.41 2.28
C CYS A 45 8.12 5.35 2.76
N THR A 46 7.95 6.66 2.62
CA THR A 46 8.93 7.66 3.02
C THR A 46 9.18 7.65 4.53
N VAL A 47 8.12 7.60 5.35
CA VAL A 47 8.21 7.54 6.82
C VAL A 47 8.96 6.30 7.29
N HIS A 48 8.80 5.19 6.56
CA HIS A 48 9.38 3.90 6.91
C HIS A 48 10.71 3.60 6.18
N GLY A 49 11.20 4.49 5.32
CA GLY A 49 12.42 4.28 4.54
C GLY A 49 12.34 3.11 3.54
N ILE A 50 11.14 2.86 3.00
CA ILE A 50 10.84 1.79 2.04
C ILE A 50 10.83 2.37 0.62
N ASP A 51 11.23 1.58 -0.36
CA ASP A 51 11.11 1.94 -1.77
C ASP A 51 9.66 1.82 -2.27
N ALA A 52 9.01 2.97 -2.50
CA ALA A 52 7.63 3.02 -2.96
C ALA A 52 7.43 2.41 -4.35
N ASP A 53 8.43 2.47 -5.24
CA ASP A 53 8.33 1.87 -6.58
C ASP A 53 8.30 0.34 -6.48
N ALA A 54 9.14 -0.24 -5.63
CA ALA A 54 9.18 -1.68 -5.39
C ALA A 54 7.85 -2.20 -4.81
N VAL A 55 7.29 -1.50 -3.82
CA VAL A 55 6.00 -1.88 -3.22
C VAL A 55 4.85 -1.72 -4.22
N LEU A 56 4.82 -0.63 -4.98
CA LEU A 56 3.80 -0.40 -5.99
C LEU A 56 3.80 -1.51 -7.06
N ALA A 57 4.98 -1.92 -7.53
CA ALA A 57 5.12 -2.99 -8.50
C ALA A 57 4.54 -4.32 -7.97
N GLN A 58 4.81 -4.68 -6.72
CA GLN A 58 4.24 -5.89 -6.09
C GLN A 58 2.71 -5.83 -5.99
N ILE A 59 2.16 -4.65 -5.64
CA ILE A 59 0.71 -4.45 -5.56
C ILE A 59 0.07 -4.58 -6.94
N GLN A 60 0.64 -3.93 -7.96
CA GLN A 60 0.14 -3.99 -9.33
C GLN A 60 0.22 -5.41 -9.90
N GLU A 61 1.31 -6.13 -9.66
CA GLU A 61 1.46 -7.52 -10.06
C GLU A 61 0.41 -8.42 -9.39
N TYR A 62 0.19 -8.26 -8.08
CA TYR A 62 -0.83 -8.99 -7.35
C TYR A 62 -2.24 -8.73 -7.90
N VAL A 63 -2.59 -7.46 -8.14
CA VAL A 63 -3.91 -7.08 -8.67
C VAL A 63 -4.11 -7.58 -10.10
N ALA A 64 -3.05 -7.57 -10.94
CA ALA A 64 -3.12 -8.03 -12.33
C ALA A 64 -3.25 -9.54 -12.46
N ASN A 65 -2.71 -10.31 -11.50
CA ASN A 65 -2.72 -11.78 -11.51
C ASN A 65 -3.88 -12.39 -10.70
N LYS A 66 -4.88 -11.58 -10.37
CA LYS A 66 -6.08 -12.00 -9.65
C LYS A 66 -7.17 -12.49 -10.60
#